data_AF-A0A1G5ATQ3-F1
#
_entry.id   AF-A0A1G5ATQ3-F1
#
_cell.length_a   1.000
_cell.length_b   1.000
_cell.length_c   1.000
_cell.angle_alpha   90.00
_cell.angle_beta   90.00
_cell.angle_gamma   90.00
#
_symmetry.space_group_name_H-M   'P 1'
#
loop_
_entity.id
_entity.type
_entity.pdbx_description
1 polymer ?
#
loop_
_entity_poly.entity_id
_entity_poly.type
_entity_poly.pdbx_seq_one_letter_code
_entity_poly.pdbx_strand_id
1 'polypeptide(L)'
;MKTIREVTEVRLAVLESFPPKLRITATGNVPTGGWSNPQLNPVVNIQAPPDGIYDFDFVADPPEGPATQVISSIQAVYVWDSFPADVKGVRVNAAQNSITAWLDDRDQQPNRYTFSDCEGVKRVIFFPRALGPLGISESKSDAQLEYNGSEGQFVFRGDDISQEQTILGLLISVTLQPNADAGGLDFALILPPVQLGGHGRQEFETMGIKIHSRGRVIRPAGAELTYEVIKLSGIAEDIPIL
;
A
#
# COMPACT_ATOMS: atom_id res chain seq x y z
N MET A 1 -21.14 -26.37 9.80
CA MET A 1 -20.08 -25.38 10.09
C MET A 1 -19.47 -25.55 11.47
N LYS A 2 -18.14 -25.40 11.55
CA LYS A 2 -17.35 -25.33 12.77
C LYS A 2 -16.39 -24.15 12.68
N THR A 3 -16.05 -23.55 13.82
CA THR A 3 -15.00 -22.54 13.90
C THR A 3 -13.69 -23.11 13.38
N ILE A 4 -12.98 -22.32 12.58
CA ILE A 4 -11.68 -22.71 12.04
C ILE A 4 -10.63 -22.74 13.16
N ARG A 5 -9.47 -23.34 12.89
CA ARG A 5 -8.45 -23.53 13.92
C ARG A 5 -7.89 -22.19 14.40
N GLU A 6 -7.38 -21.37 13.49
CA GLU A 6 -6.78 -20.08 13.79
C GLU A 6 -7.00 -19.10 12.64
N VAL A 7 -7.13 -17.82 12.97
CA VAL A 7 -7.10 -16.74 11.99
C VAL A 7 -5.68 -16.21 11.89
N THR A 8 -5.18 -16.01 10.68
CA THR A 8 -3.81 -15.53 10.43
C THR A 8 -3.80 -14.07 9.99
N GLU A 9 -4.85 -13.60 9.34
CA GLU A 9 -4.94 -12.23 8.83
C GLU A 9 -6.40 -11.77 8.73
N VAL A 10 -6.64 -10.49 9.03
CA VAL A 10 -7.93 -9.82 8.82
C VAL A 10 -7.65 -8.50 8.12
N ARG A 11 -8.35 -8.23 7.02
CA ARG A 11 -8.26 -7.00 6.23
C ARG A 11 -9.62 -6.35 6.11
N LEU A 12 -9.64 -5.04 6.27
CA LEU A 12 -10.83 -4.20 6.12
C LEU A 12 -10.67 -3.27 4.92
N ALA A 13 -11.72 -3.12 4.12
CA ALA A 13 -11.75 -2.16 3.01
C ALA A 13 -13.14 -1.55 2.89
N VAL A 14 -13.23 -0.21 2.92
CA VAL A 14 -14.48 0.49 2.60
C VAL A 14 -14.65 0.48 1.08
N LEU A 15 -15.80 0.02 0.61
CA LEU A 15 -16.15 -0.04 -0.82
C LEU A 15 -16.96 1.20 -1.21
N GLU A 16 -16.56 1.84 -2.31
CA GLU A 16 -17.27 2.97 -2.89
C GLU A 16 -18.64 2.53 -3.43
N SER A 17 -19.67 2.80 -2.63
CA SER A 17 -21.06 2.50 -2.93
C SER A 17 -21.96 3.48 -2.17
N PHE A 18 -23.22 3.62 -2.58
CA PHE A 18 -24.19 4.48 -1.92
C PHE A 18 -25.39 3.65 -1.48
N PRO A 19 -25.54 3.34 -0.17
CA PRO A 19 -24.63 3.66 0.96
C PRO A 19 -23.31 2.87 0.93
N PRO A 20 -22.24 3.35 1.61
CA PRO A 20 -20.94 2.68 1.63
C PRO A 20 -21.03 1.31 2.31
N LYS A 21 -20.20 0.38 1.83
CA LYS A 21 -20.13 -0.99 2.34
C LYS A 21 -18.75 -1.26 2.92
N LEU A 22 -18.67 -2.10 3.94
CA LEU A 22 -17.39 -2.54 4.50
C LEU A 22 -17.12 -3.98 4.05
N ARG A 23 -16.03 -4.19 3.31
CA ARG A 23 -15.53 -5.53 2.98
C ARG A 23 -14.55 -5.99 4.05
N ILE A 24 -14.83 -7.15 4.63
CA ILE A 24 -14.00 -7.84 5.61
C ILE A 24 -13.47 -9.10 4.92
N THR A 25 -12.14 -9.22 4.82
CA THR A 25 -11.49 -10.43 4.30
C THR A 25 -10.68 -11.05 5.43
N ALA A 26 -10.94 -12.31 5.73
CA ALA A 26 -10.19 -13.06 6.73
C ALA A 26 -9.53 -14.28 6.10
N THR A 27 -8.25 -14.48 6.42
CA THR A 27 -7.49 -15.68 6.06
C THR A 27 -7.15 -16.43 7.33
N GLY A 28 -7.26 -17.75 7.29
CA GLY A 28 -6.96 -18.60 8.44
C GLY A 28 -6.65 -20.02 8.05
N ASN A 29 -6.33 -20.84 9.05
CA ASN A 29 -5.93 -22.23 8.86
C ASN A 29 -7.00 -23.18 9.42
N VAL A 30 -7.14 -24.33 8.76
CA VAL A 30 -7.94 -25.48 9.20
C VAL A 30 -7.04 -26.66 9.51
N PRO A 31 -7.45 -27.58 10.40
CA PRO A 31 -6.59 -28.66 10.88
C PRO A 31 -6.23 -29.70 9.81
N THR A 32 -7.04 -29.82 8.74
CA THR A 32 -6.89 -30.81 7.65
C THR A 32 -7.26 -30.18 6.32
N GLY A 33 -6.94 -30.83 5.20
CA GLY A 33 -7.51 -30.46 3.90
C GLY A 33 -8.97 -30.92 3.77
N GLY A 34 -9.66 -30.40 2.74
CA GLY A 34 -11.04 -30.77 2.42
C GLY A 34 -12.13 -29.98 3.16
N TRP A 35 -11.76 -28.97 3.95
CA TRP A 35 -12.73 -28.01 4.48
C TRP A 35 -13.30 -27.15 3.35
N SER A 36 -14.58 -26.79 3.45
CA SER A 36 -15.29 -26.03 2.41
C SER A 36 -16.19 -24.96 3.01
N ASN A 37 -16.77 -24.11 2.16
CA ASN A 37 -17.69 -23.02 2.55
C ASN A 37 -17.18 -22.12 3.69
N PRO A 38 -15.99 -21.51 3.56
CA PRO A 38 -15.49 -20.57 4.54
C PRO A 38 -16.40 -19.34 4.62
N GLN A 39 -16.79 -18.96 5.84
CA GLN A 39 -17.72 -17.86 6.11
C GLN A 39 -17.30 -17.07 7.35
N LEU A 40 -17.61 -15.78 7.34
CA LEU A 40 -17.56 -14.91 8.52
C LEU A 40 -18.99 -14.66 8.98
N ASN A 41 -19.31 -15.15 10.17
CA ASN A 41 -20.63 -14.99 10.76
C ASN A 41 -20.61 -13.84 11.76
N PRO A 42 -21.40 -12.76 11.56
CA PRO A 42 -21.46 -11.67 12.53
C PRO A 42 -22.02 -12.16 13.85
N VAL A 43 -21.36 -11.80 14.94
CA VAL A 43 -21.89 -12.01 16.29
C VAL A 43 -22.94 -10.92 16.55
N VAL A 44 -24.20 -11.32 16.59
CA VAL A 44 -25.32 -10.39 16.77
C VAL A 44 -25.35 -9.92 18.22
N ASN A 45 -25.06 -8.63 18.43
CA ASN A 45 -25.18 -7.97 19.72
C ASN A 45 -26.52 -7.23 19.82
N ILE A 46 -27.18 -7.31 20.97
CA ILE A 46 -28.47 -6.61 21.24
C ILE A 46 -28.25 -5.09 21.30
N GLN A 47 -27.07 -4.66 21.77
CA GLN A 47 -26.63 -3.27 21.80
C GLN A 47 -25.32 -3.16 21.02
N ALA A 48 -25.08 -2.01 20.40
CA ALA A 48 -23.80 -1.72 19.77
C ALA A 48 -22.66 -1.90 20.78
N PRO A 49 -21.55 -2.57 20.41
CA PRO A 49 -20.39 -2.72 21.28
C PRO A 49 -19.88 -1.35 21.74
N PRO A 50 -19.70 -1.11 23.05
CA PRO A 50 -19.28 0.20 23.56
C PRO A 50 -17.85 0.58 23.13
N ASP A 51 -17.02 -0.40 22.76
CA ASP A 51 -15.69 -0.20 22.19
C ASP A 51 -15.71 0.07 20.69
N GLY A 52 -16.86 -0.08 20.01
CA GLY A 52 -17.00 0.05 18.56
C GLY A 52 -16.37 -1.10 17.77
N ILE A 53 -16.03 -2.22 18.43
CA ILE A 53 -15.41 -3.39 17.80
C ILE A 53 -16.47 -4.47 17.63
N TYR A 54 -16.77 -4.84 16.39
CA TYR A 54 -17.79 -5.84 16.09
C TYR A 54 -17.16 -7.21 15.88
N ASP A 55 -17.73 -8.22 16.53
CA ASP A 55 -17.23 -9.59 16.52
C ASP A 55 -17.77 -10.41 15.34
N PHE A 56 -16.92 -11.24 14.77
CA PHE A 56 -17.25 -12.21 13.72
C PHE A 56 -16.61 -13.56 14.04
N ASP A 57 -17.37 -14.64 13.86
CA ASP A 57 -16.82 -16.01 13.95
C ASP A 57 -16.40 -16.48 12.57
N PHE A 58 -15.14 -16.92 12.44
CA PHE A 58 -14.66 -17.54 11.21
C PHE A 58 -14.94 -19.04 11.25
N VAL A 59 -15.89 -19.47 10.43
CA VAL A 59 -16.36 -20.85 10.36
C VAL A 59 -16.20 -21.43 8.96
N ALA A 60 -16.16 -22.76 8.88
CA ALA A 60 -16.17 -23.51 7.64
C ALA A 60 -16.82 -24.89 7.85
N ASP A 61 -17.17 -25.58 6.78
CA ASP A 61 -17.67 -26.95 6.83
C ASP A 61 -16.50 -27.95 6.85
N PRO A 62 -16.43 -28.84 7.86
CA PRO A 62 -15.42 -29.89 7.90
C PRO A 62 -15.67 -30.93 6.80
N PRO A 63 -14.62 -31.63 6.33
CA PRO A 63 -14.77 -32.70 5.34
C PRO A 63 -15.67 -33.83 5.89
N GLU A 64 -16.60 -34.32 5.07
CA GLU A 64 -17.53 -35.41 5.42
C GLU A 64 -16.89 -36.81 5.29
N GLY A 65 -15.72 -36.90 4.65
CA GLY A 65 -14.98 -38.14 4.40
C GLY A 65 -13.52 -38.08 4.86
N PRO A 66 -12.69 -39.06 4.45
CA PRO A 66 -11.26 -39.07 4.75
C PRO A 66 -10.62 -37.74 4.35
N ALA A 67 -9.90 -37.12 5.28
CA ALA A 67 -9.26 -35.83 5.09
C ALA A 67 -7.74 -35.96 5.04
N THR A 68 -7.10 -35.17 4.18
CA THR A 68 -5.64 -35.08 4.15
C THR A 68 -5.14 -34.46 5.46
N GLN A 69 -4.16 -35.11 6.09
CA GLN A 69 -3.59 -34.68 7.37
C GLN A 69 -2.57 -33.56 7.18
N VAL A 70 -2.99 -32.49 6.51
CA VAL A 70 -2.17 -31.31 6.19
C VAL A 70 -2.97 -30.06 6.56
N ILE A 71 -2.33 -29.17 7.33
CA ILE A 71 -2.90 -27.86 7.67
C ILE A 71 -3.08 -27.08 6.36
N SER A 72 -4.31 -26.64 6.12
CA SER A 72 -4.66 -25.94 4.88
C SER A 72 -5.16 -24.53 5.19
N SER A 73 -4.84 -23.59 4.32
CA SER A 73 -5.32 -22.21 4.42
C SER A 73 -6.65 -22.04 3.69
N ILE A 74 -7.56 -21.26 4.27
CA ILE A 74 -8.85 -20.90 3.69
C ILE A 74 -9.13 -19.41 3.91
N GLN A 75 -9.97 -18.84 3.05
CA GLN A 75 -10.31 -17.42 3.07
C GLN A 75 -11.82 -17.24 3.03
N ALA A 76 -12.34 -16.32 3.83
CA ALA A 76 -13.72 -15.87 3.79
C ALA A 76 -13.79 -14.37 3.53
N VAL A 77 -14.85 -13.95 2.83
CA VAL A 77 -15.17 -12.53 2.58
C VAL A 77 -16.58 -12.26 3.07
N TYR A 78 -16.74 -11.16 3.81
CA TYR A 78 -18.04 -10.63 4.22
C TYR A 78 -18.16 -9.18 3.76
N VAL A 79 -19.30 -8.83 3.17
CA VAL A 79 -19.62 -7.46 2.79
C VAL A 79 -20.74 -6.97 3.69
N TRP A 80 -20.41 -6.01 4.55
CA TRP A 80 -21.34 -5.40 5.47
C TRP A 80 -21.99 -4.18 4.83
N ASP A 81 -23.25 -4.34 4.43
CA ASP A 81 -24.07 -3.25 3.94
C ASP A 81 -24.51 -2.33 5.07
N SER A 82 -24.40 -1.01 4.86
CA SER A 82 -24.90 0.03 5.79
C SER A 82 -24.44 -0.18 7.24
N PHE A 83 -23.14 -0.44 7.43
CA PHE A 83 -22.55 -0.63 8.75
C PHE A 83 -22.70 0.64 9.62
N PRO A 84 -22.82 0.51 10.95
CA PRO A 84 -22.99 1.66 11.85
C PRO A 84 -21.83 2.66 11.79
N ALA A 85 -22.13 3.95 11.99
CA ALA A 85 -21.13 5.02 11.97
C ALA A 85 -20.13 4.96 13.14
N ASP A 86 -20.42 4.17 14.18
CA ASP A 86 -19.58 3.99 15.36
C ASP A 86 -18.62 2.78 15.25
N VAL A 87 -18.63 2.07 14.10
CA VAL A 87 -17.68 0.99 13.84
C VAL A 87 -16.26 1.55 13.83
N LYS A 88 -15.46 1.13 14.82
CA LYS A 88 -14.03 1.41 14.91
C LYS A 88 -13.19 0.25 14.41
N GLY A 89 -13.74 -0.97 14.37
CA GLY A 89 -13.02 -2.16 13.95
C GLY A 89 -13.86 -3.42 13.98
N VAL A 90 -13.21 -4.52 13.58
CA VAL A 90 -13.77 -5.87 13.56
C VAL A 90 -12.80 -6.82 14.26
N ARG A 91 -13.33 -7.68 15.13
CA ARG A 91 -12.58 -8.78 15.73
C ARG A 91 -13.06 -10.10 15.13
N VAL A 92 -12.16 -10.84 14.52
CA VAL A 92 -12.44 -12.17 13.96
C VAL A 92 -11.95 -13.23 14.95
N ASN A 93 -12.87 -14.07 15.39
CA ASN A 93 -12.65 -15.13 16.35
C ASN A 93 -12.47 -16.48 15.65
N ALA A 94 -11.45 -17.22 16.08
CA ALA A 94 -11.17 -18.60 15.70
C ALA A 94 -11.00 -19.46 16.97
N ALA A 95 -10.83 -20.77 16.82
CA ALA A 95 -10.78 -21.68 17.97
C ALA A 95 -9.55 -21.46 18.87
N GLN A 96 -8.40 -21.05 18.30
CA GLN A 96 -7.13 -20.90 19.03
C GLN A 96 -6.74 -19.43 19.27
N ASN A 97 -7.32 -18.49 18.53
CA ASN A 97 -6.97 -17.08 18.64
C ASN A 97 -8.10 -16.17 18.13
N SER A 98 -7.88 -14.87 18.27
CA SER A 98 -8.69 -13.82 17.65
C SER A 98 -7.77 -12.73 17.12
N ILE A 99 -8.10 -12.11 15.99
CA ILE A 99 -7.40 -10.94 15.45
C ILE A 99 -8.38 -9.77 15.40
N THR A 100 -7.97 -8.63 15.93
CA THR A 100 -8.72 -7.36 15.81
C THR A 100 -8.07 -6.54 14.70
N ALA A 101 -8.86 -6.19 13.70
CA ALA A 101 -8.49 -5.21 12.68
C ALA A 101 -9.29 -3.93 12.93
N TRP A 102 -8.62 -2.80 13.04
CA TRP A 102 -9.34 -1.53 13.19
C TRP A 102 -9.61 -0.91 11.83
N LEU A 103 -10.77 -0.27 11.72
CA LEU A 103 -11.16 0.51 10.55
C LEU A 103 -10.27 1.77 10.43
N ASP A 104 -9.78 2.27 11.57
CA ASP A 104 -8.87 3.42 11.66
C ASP A 104 -7.38 3.01 11.64
N ASP A 105 -7.06 1.77 12.02
CA ASP A 105 -5.74 1.14 11.88
C ASP A 105 -5.58 0.60 10.45
N ARG A 106 -6.01 1.42 9.48
CA ARG A 106 -5.38 1.34 8.18
C ARG A 106 -3.91 1.66 8.45
N ASP A 107 -3.05 0.71 8.14
CA ASP A 107 -1.85 0.96 7.36
C ASP A 107 -2.25 1.75 6.09
N GLN A 108 -2.74 2.97 6.28
CA GLN A 108 -2.99 4.01 5.30
C GLN A 108 -1.61 4.57 4.96
N GLN A 109 -0.71 3.67 4.58
CA GLN A 109 0.49 4.07 3.90
C GLN A 109 0.01 4.62 2.57
N PRO A 110 0.32 5.87 2.26
CA PRO A 110 -0.11 6.45 1.02
C PRO A 110 0.37 5.59 -0.15
N ASN A 111 -0.55 5.24 -1.04
CA ASN A 111 -0.27 4.42 -2.21
C ASN A 111 0.01 5.29 -3.46
N ARG A 112 -0.24 6.60 -3.35
CA ARG A 112 0.15 7.60 -4.35
C ARG A 112 0.71 8.83 -3.68
N TYR A 113 1.77 9.36 -4.28
CA TYR A 113 2.35 10.66 -3.92
C TYR A 113 2.38 11.54 -5.16
N THR A 114 1.84 12.76 -5.03
CA THR A 114 1.93 13.80 -6.07
C THR A 114 2.80 14.92 -5.54
N PHE A 115 3.81 15.32 -6.30
CA PHE A 115 4.70 16.42 -5.97
C PHE A 115 4.61 17.49 -7.03
N SER A 116 4.67 18.74 -6.61
CA SER A 116 4.75 19.87 -7.53
C SER A 116 5.69 20.95 -6.97
N ASP A 117 6.40 21.63 -7.86
CA ASP A 117 7.13 22.83 -7.48
C ASP A 117 6.15 24.00 -7.23
N CYS A 118 6.68 25.10 -6.68
CA CYS A 118 5.87 26.28 -6.37
C CYS A 118 5.24 26.94 -7.61
N GLU A 119 5.82 26.72 -8.80
CA GLU A 119 5.32 27.25 -10.08
C GLU A 119 4.29 26.30 -10.73
N GLY A 120 4.17 25.05 -10.27
CA GLY A 120 3.32 24.01 -10.86
C GLY A 120 3.82 23.48 -12.21
N VAL A 121 5.06 23.82 -12.59
CA VAL A 121 5.66 23.43 -13.88
C VAL A 121 6.27 22.03 -13.77
N LYS A 122 6.91 21.73 -12.64
CA LYS A 122 7.48 20.40 -12.38
C LYS A 122 6.49 19.56 -11.59
N ARG A 123 6.20 18.37 -12.10
CA ARG A 123 5.30 17.42 -11.44
C ARG A 123 5.92 16.04 -11.39
N VAL A 124 5.86 15.41 -10.23
CA VAL A 124 6.26 14.02 -10.04
C VAL A 124 5.08 13.26 -9.44
N ILE A 125 4.79 12.07 -9.97
CA ILE A 125 3.79 11.16 -9.39
C ILE A 125 4.51 9.86 -9.09
N PHE A 126 4.43 9.39 -7.85
CA PHE A 126 5.06 8.17 -7.40
C PHE A 126 4.05 7.20 -6.80
N PHE A 127 4.10 5.95 -7.25
CA PHE A 127 3.38 4.82 -6.71
C PHE A 127 4.42 3.82 -6.16
N PRO A 128 4.53 3.64 -4.83
CA PRO A 128 5.50 2.71 -4.24
C PRO A 128 5.29 1.26 -4.70
N ARG A 129 4.06 0.94 -5.09
CA ARG A 129 3.64 -0.32 -5.72
C ARG A 129 2.65 0.04 -6.83
N ALA A 130 3.00 -0.15 -8.09
CA ALA A 130 2.04 -0.04 -9.18
C ALA A 130 1.14 -1.28 -9.16
N LEU A 131 -0.15 -1.01 -9.31
CA LEU A 131 -1.14 -2.06 -9.36
C LEU A 131 -1.28 -2.45 -10.83
N GLY A 132 -0.87 -3.67 -11.16
CA GLY A 132 -1.16 -4.23 -12.48
C GLY A 132 -2.67 -4.22 -12.74
N PRO A 133 -3.13 -4.18 -14.01
CA PRO A 133 -4.55 -4.07 -14.39
C PRO A 133 -5.45 -5.22 -13.89
N LEU A 134 -4.91 -6.20 -13.15
CA LEU A 134 -5.63 -7.37 -12.62
C LEU A 134 -5.34 -7.64 -11.13
N GLY A 135 -4.67 -6.73 -10.40
CA GLY A 135 -4.44 -6.88 -8.96
C GLY A 135 -3.53 -8.04 -8.55
N ILE A 136 -2.81 -8.64 -9.50
CA ILE A 136 -1.85 -9.72 -9.24
C ILE A 136 -0.48 -9.09 -9.06
N SER A 137 0.03 -9.11 -7.83
CA SER A 137 1.40 -8.70 -7.52
C SER A 137 2.33 -9.85 -7.91
N GLU A 138 3.05 -9.68 -9.01
CA GLU A 138 4.13 -10.58 -9.39
C GLU A 138 5.45 -9.79 -9.39
N SER A 139 6.22 -10.00 -8.31
CA SER A 139 7.60 -9.58 -8.10
C SER A 139 7.86 -8.23 -7.41
N LYS A 140 9.08 -8.11 -6.91
CA LYS A 140 9.57 -7.11 -5.95
C LYS A 140 9.74 -5.70 -6.55
N SER A 141 9.28 -5.47 -7.79
CA SER A 141 9.63 -4.31 -8.62
C SER A 141 8.39 -3.74 -9.34
N ASP A 142 7.33 -3.50 -8.58
CA ASP A 142 6.09 -2.92 -9.12
C ASP A 142 6.08 -1.39 -9.07
N ALA A 143 7.05 -0.68 -8.49
CA ALA A 143 6.94 0.78 -8.35
C ALA A 143 6.82 1.52 -9.69
N GLN A 144 6.10 2.65 -9.71
CA GLN A 144 5.99 3.52 -10.89
C GLN A 144 6.27 4.98 -10.50
N LEU A 145 7.04 5.67 -11.34
CA LEU A 145 7.31 7.10 -11.20
C LEU A 145 7.06 7.80 -12.53
N GLU A 146 6.24 8.84 -12.51
CA GLU A 146 6.03 9.75 -13.63
C GLU A 146 6.70 11.08 -13.31
N TYR A 147 7.55 11.55 -14.21
CA TYR A 147 8.21 12.84 -14.10
C TYR A 147 7.80 13.73 -15.27
N ASN A 148 7.44 14.97 -14.97
CA ASN A 148 7.26 16.02 -15.96
C ASN A 148 8.06 17.25 -15.53
N GLY A 149 8.98 17.67 -16.39
CA GLY A 149 9.81 18.86 -16.18
C GLY A 149 10.33 19.43 -17.48
N SER A 150 11.27 20.37 -17.36
CA SER A 150 11.93 21.04 -18.50
C SER A 150 12.69 20.08 -19.42
N GLU A 151 13.09 18.94 -18.87
CA GLU A 151 13.82 17.88 -19.56
C GLU A 151 12.91 17.00 -20.42
N GLY A 152 11.59 17.06 -20.18
CA GLY A 152 10.60 16.23 -20.84
C GLY A 152 9.68 15.48 -19.87
N GLN A 153 8.92 14.55 -20.45
CA GLN A 153 8.02 13.66 -19.72
C GLN A 153 8.57 12.24 -19.76
N PHE A 154 8.68 11.62 -18.59
CA PHE A 154 9.25 10.28 -18.42
C PHE A 154 8.35 9.44 -17.52
N VAL A 155 8.31 8.14 -17.81
CA VAL A 155 7.62 7.13 -16.99
C VAL A 155 8.61 6.01 -16.72
N PHE A 156 8.89 5.78 -15.45
CA PHE A 156 9.80 4.75 -14.96
C PHE A 156 9.00 3.66 -14.25
N ARG A 157 9.48 2.42 -14.32
CA ARG A 157 8.84 1.27 -13.68
C ARG A 157 9.88 0.31 -13.13
N GLY A 158 9.56 -0.30 -12.01
CA GLY A 158 10.36 -1.37 -11.42
C GLY A 158 11.84 -1.02 -11.32
N ASP A 159 12.68 -1.79 -12.01
CA ASP A 159 14.14 -1.71 -11.89
C ASP A 159 14.74 -0.41 -12.45
N ASP A 160 13.96 0.38 -13.20
CA ASP A 160 14.34 1.74 -13.60
C ASP A 160 14.29 2.75 -12.43
N ILE A 161 13.76 2.32 -11.28
CA ILE A 161 13.58 3.14 -10.08
C ILE A 161 14.42 2.54 -8.94
N SER A 162 15.42 3.29 -8.50
CA SER A 162 16.15 2.96 -7.27
C SER A 162 15.44 3.50 -6.05
N GLN A 163 15.37 2.71 -4.99
CA GLN A 163 14.73 3.06 -3.72
C GLN A 163 15.67 2.68 -2.57
N GLU A 164 16.08 3.67 -1.78
CA GLU A 164 16.99 3.49 -0.65
C GLU A 164 16.41 4.11 0.63
N GLN A 165 16.35 3.33 1.70
CA GLN A 165 15.91 3.84 3.00
C GLN A 165 17.03 4.64 3.66
N THR A 166 16.75 5.88 4.04
CA THR A 166 17.68 6.79 4.70
C THR A 166 17.09 7.35 6.00
N ILE A 167 17.88 8.14 6.74
CA ILE A 167 17.40 8.89 7.91
C ILE A 167 16.42 10.01 7.56
N LEU A 168 16.40 10.46 6.29
CA LEU A 168 15.50 11.49 5.79
C LEU A 168 14.17 10.91 5.26
N GLY A 169 14.04 9.58 5.28
CA GLY A 169 12.97 8.85 4.61
C GLY A 169 13.49 8.04 3.42
N LEU A 170 12.62 7.77 2.47
CA LEU A 170 12.95 6.99 1.27
C LEU A 170 13.57 7.91 0.20
N LEU A 171 14.77 7.58 -0.26
CA LEU A 171 15.39 8.23 -1.42
C LEU A 171 15.01 7.45 -2.67
N ILE A 172 14.29 8.10 -3.58
CA ILE A 172 13.82 7.51 -4.83
C ILE A 172 14.61 8.16 -5.96
N SER A 173 15.26 7.39 -6.82
CA SER A 173 16.04 7.95 -7.93
C SER A 173 15.80 7.26 -9.28
N VAL A 174 15.91 8.06 -10.35
CA VAL A 174 15.71 7.67 -11.75
C VAL A 174 16.69 8.41 -12.65
N THR A 175 17.06 7.82 -13.79
CA THR A 175 17.92 8.45 -14.79
C THR A 175 17.08 9.14 -15.86
N LEU A 176 17.10 10.48 -15.90
CA LEU A 176 16.40 11.28 -16.92
C LEU A 176 17.17 11.31 -18.25
N GLN A 177 18.50 11.38 -18.17
CA GLN A 177 19.40 11.33 -19.32
C GLN A 177 20.60 10.44 -18.98
N PRO A 178 20.80 9.32 -19.70
CA PRO A 178 21.96 8.45 -19.49
C PRO A 178 23.28 9.22 -19.61
N ASN A 179 24.24 8.87 -18.76
CA ASN A 179 25.56 9.46 -18.84
C ASN A 179 26.29 8.97 -20.11
N ALA A 180 26.64 9.91 -20.98
CA ALA A 180 27.38 9.69 -22.23
C ALA A 180 28.49 10.73 -22.36
N ASP A 181 29.03 10.94 -23.57
CA ASP A 181 30.13 11.89 -23.80
C ASP A 181 29.80 13.32 -23.33
N ALA A 182 28.51 13.71 -23.34
CA ALA A 182 28.03 15.02 -22.90
C ALA A 182 27.73 15.13 -21.39
N GLY A 183 27.81 14.04 -20.63
CA GLY A 183 27.34 13.96 -19.25
C GLY A 183 25.93 13.38 -19.14
N GLY A 184 25.48 13.15 -17.91
CA GLY A 184 24.17 12.58 -17.60
C GLY A 184 23.37 13.44 -16.63
N LEU A 185 22.08 13.11 -16.51
CA LEU A 185 21.16 13.77 -15.60
C LEU A 185 20.29 12.72 -14.90
N ASP A 186 20.42 12.66 -13.59
CA ASP A 186 19.55 11.87 -12.72
C ASP A 186 18.64 12.79 -11.91
N PHE A 187 17.53 12.23 -11.46
CA PHE A 187 16.62 12.87 -10.52
C PHE A 187 16.50 12.01 -9.27
N ALA A 188 16.61 12.63 -8.10
CA ALA A 188 16.37 12.01 -6.82
C ALA A 188 15.28 12.78 -6.06
N LEU A 189 14.39 12.05 -5.39
CA LEU A 189 13.30 12.57 -4.57
C LEU A 189 13.45 12.03 -3.17
N ILE A 190 13.40 12.93 -2.18
CA ILE A 190 13.31 12.54 -0.78
C ILE A 190 11.83 12.40 -0.44
N LEU A 191 11.42 11.22 0.00
CA LEU A 191 10.07 10.95 0.50
C LEU A 191 10.13 10.73 2.02
N PRO A 192 9.78 11.75 2.84
CA PRO A 192 9.70 11.57 4.28
C PRO A 192 8.59 10.56 4.64
N PRO A 193 8.65 9.93 5.82
CA PRO A 193 7.52 9.16 6.33
C PRO A 193 6.30 10.08 6.48
N VAL A 194 5.23 9.79 5.75
CA VAL A 194 3.97 10.53 5.84
C VAL A 194 2.92 9.67 6.50
N GLN A 195 2.34 10.20 7.58
CA GLN A 195 1.20 9.58 8.25
C GLN A 195 -0.06 10.28 7.80
N LEU A 196 -1.02 9.50 7.31
CA LEU A 196 -2.30 10.02 6.83
C LEU A 196 -3.27 10.43 7.96
N GLY A 197 -3.01 10.01 9.21
CA GLY A 197 -3.75 10.48 10.38
C GLY A 197 -5.26 10.20 10.35
N GLY A 198 -5.69 9.12 9.70
CA GLY A 198 -7.10 8.78 9.50
C GLY A 198 -7.77 9.48 8.32
N HIS A 199 -7.09 10.45 7.69
CA HIS A 199 -7.56 11.14 6.49
C HIS A 199 -7.04 10.46 5.22
N GLY A 200 -7.85 10.31 4.18
CA GLY A 200 -7.39 9.71 2.91
C GLY A 200 -6.31 10.51 2.15
N ARG A 201 -5.90 11.66 2.68
CA ARG A 201 -4.94 12.60 2.08
C ARG A 201 -4.19 13.39 3.16
N GLN A 202 -2.89 13.58 2.96
CA GLN A 202 -2.05 14.46 3.78
C GLN A 202 -1.09 15.30 2.90
N GLU A 203 -1.01 16.60 3.19
CA GLU A 203 -0.04 17.50 2.55
C GLU A 203 1.25 17.57 3.36
N PHE A 204 2.38 17.72 2.67
CA PHE A 204 3.71 17.84 3.29
C PHE A 204 4.68 18.58 2.37
N GLU A 205 5.81 19.04 2.91
CA GLU A 205 6.91 19.61 2.13
C GLU A 205 8.04 18.60 1.99
N THR A 206 8.72 18.62 0.84
CA THR A 206 9.95 17.88 0.62
C THR A 206 10.82 18.56 -0.44
N MET A 207 11.85 17.87 -0.92
CA MET A 207 12.71 18.33 -1.99
C MET A 207 13.03 17.23 -3.01
N GLY A 208 13.18 17.66 -4.25
CA GLY A 208 13.82 16.90 -5.32
C GLY A 208 15.23 17.44 -5.56
N ILE A 209 16.09 16.60 -6.12
CA ILE A 209 17.48 16.92 -6.43
C ILE A 209 17.73 16.47 -7.85
N LYS A 210 18.11 17.39 -8.73
CA LYS A 210 18.70 17.02 -10.02
C LYS A 210 20.20 16.86 -9.85
N ILE A 211 20.71 15.78 -10.41
CA ILE A 211 22.10 15.37 -10.27
C ILE A 211 22.71 15.38 -11.67
N HIS A 212 23.57 16.36 -11.94
CA HIS A 212 24.28 16.45 -13.20
C HIS A 212 25.64 15.77 -13.06
N SER A 213 25.88 14.74 -13.87
CA SER A 213 27.18 14.12 -14.00
C SER A 213 27.96 14.72 -15.17
N ARG A 214 29.26 14.89 -14.98
CA ARG A 214 30.14 15.45 -15.99
C ARG A 214 30.43 14.44 -17.11
N GLY A 215 30.41 14.92 -18.35
CA GLY A 215 30.88 14.16 -19.51
C GLY A 215 32.41 13.95 -19.54
N ARG A 216 32.91 13.33 -20.61
CA ARG A 216 34.32 12.92 -20.69
C ARG A 216 35.26 14.12 -20.85
N VAL A 217 36.15 14.33 -19.87
CA VAL A 217 37.14 15.43 -19.88
C VAL A 217 38.56 14.89 -19.69
N ILE A 218 39.51 15.33 -20.53
CA ILE A 218 40.94 14.99 -20.41
C ILE A 218 41.55 15.89 -19.31
N ARG A 219 41.63 15.36 -18.08
CA ARG A 219 42.04 16.01 -16.81
C ARG A 219 40.93 16.79 -16.10
N PRO A 220 39.97 16.09 -15.46
CA PRO A 220 38.95 16.77 -14.66
C PRO A 220 39.54 17.35 -13.36
N ALA A 221 39.07 18.54 -12.96
CA ALA A 221 39.26 19.11 -11.64
C ALA A 221 37.89 19.44 -11.00
N GLY A 222 37.81 19.47 -9.67
CA GLY A 222 36.57 19.75 -8.92
C GLY A 222 35.62 18.56 -8.80
N ALA A 223 34.38 18.81 -8.35
CA ALA A 223 33.37 17.77 -8.13
C ALA A 223 32.87 17.16 -9.44
N GLU A 224 32.72 15.83 -9.46
CA GLU A 224 32.21 15.06 -10.60
C GLU A 224 30.70 15.24 -10.80
N LEU A 225 29.98 15.44 -9.69
CA LEU A 225 28.54 15.69 -9.65
C LEU A 225 28.25 17.13 -9.22
N THR A 226 27.21 17.71 -9.80
CA THR A 226 26.63 18.98 -9.35
C THR A 226 25.14 18.80 -9.10
N TYR A 227 24.60 19.58 -8.16
CA TYR A 227 23.26 19.38 -7.63
C TYR A 227 22.42 20.65 -7.75
N GLU A 228 21.20 20.51 -8.25
CA GLU A 228 20.15 21.54 -8.21
C GLU A 228 19.02 21.04 -7.30
N VAL A 229 18.74 21.77 -6.22
CA VAL A 229 17.70 21.41 -5.25
C VAL A 229 16.40 22.12 -5.61
N ILE A 230 15.31 21.36 -5.65
CA ILE A 230 13.97 21.84 -5.99
C ILE A 230 13.09 21.64 -4.78
N LYS A 231 12.52 22.72 -4.23
CA LYS A 231 11.52 22.62 -3.17
C LYS A 231 10.20 22.09 -3.77
N LEU A 232 9.64 21.05 -3.16
CA LEU A 232 8.42 20.40 -3.63
C LEU A 232 7.35 20.43 -2.54
N SER A 233 6.12 20.72 -2.94
CA SER A 233 4.93 20.45 -2.14
C SER A 233 4.41 19.07 -2.54
N GLY A 234 4.22 18.21 -1.54
CA GLY A 234 3.76 16.84 -1.69
C GLY A 234 2.33 16.66 -1.18
N ILE A 235 1.59 15.79 -1.86
CA ILE A 235 0.30 15.28 -1.42
C ILE A 235 0.42 13.76 -1.39
N ALA A 236 0.23 13.16 -0.23
CA ALA A 236 0.19 11.72 -0.03
C ALA A 236 -1.27 11.29 0.07
N GLU A 237 -1.67 10.26 -0.69
CA GLU A 237 -3.06 9.78 -0.76
C GLU A 237 -3.13 8.26 -0.68
N ASP A 238 -4.21 7.76 -0.08
CA ASP A 238 -4.62 6.34 -0.15
C ASP A 238 -5.82 6.24 -1.12
N ILE A 239 -5.53 5.90 -2.37
CA ILE A 239 -6.55 5.74 -3.41
C ILE A 239 -7.13 4.31 -3.35
N PRO A 240 -8.46 4.15 -3.23
CA PRO A 240 -9.09 2.83 -3.23
C PRO A 240 -8.74 2.04 -4.50
N ILE A 241 -8.29 0.80 -4.31
CA ILE A 241 -8.03 -0.13 -5.41
C ILE A 241 -9.36 -0.81 -5.77
N LEU A 242 -9.85 -0.54 -6.98
CA LEU A 242 -11.07 -1.14 -7.55
C LEU A 242 -10.83 -2.57 -8.05
#